data_AF-A0A494B9E2-F1
#
_entry.id   AF-A0A494B9E2-F1
#
_cell.length_a   1.000
_cell.length_b   1.000
_cell.length_c   1.000
_cell.angle_alpha   90.00
_cell.angle_beta   90.00
_cell.angle_gamma   90.00
#
_symmetry.space_group_name_H-M   'P 1'
#
loop_
_entity.id
_entity.type
_entity.pdbx_description
1 polymer ?
#
loop_
_entity_poly.entity_id
_entity_poly.type
_entity_poly.pdbx_seq_one_letter_code
_entity_poly.pdbx_strand_id
1 'polypeptide(L)'
;MGSNSSKISDLPKNEYLKKLSGPESISENDPFWNQLFSFSFPAPTSSSELKLLEEATISVCKSLVENNPRTGNLAALTKVFLSRTRELRLSAECQNHIFIWQTHNALFIICCLLKVFIRELSEEELQLHFTYEEKSPGSYSSDSEDLLEELLCSLVQLITDTPLLDITYEIAVEAISAMVVFLSCQLFHKEVLRQSISHKYLMQGPCLPYTSKLVKTLLYNFIRQEKPPPPGTHVFPQQSDGGGLLYGLASGVARQVGSSFSW
;
A
#
# COMPACT_ATOMS: atom_id res chain seq x y z
N MET A 1 -5.77 15.43 -20.66
CA MET A 1 -7.02 14.83 -20.15
C MET A 1 -6.95 14.87 -18.63
N GLY A 2 -7.99 15.40 -17.99
CA GLY A 2 -7.90 16.05 -16.68
C GLY A 2 -7.51 15.13 -15.52
N SER A 3 -6.48 15.53 -14.77
CA SER A 3 -6.19 14.95 -13.46
C SER A 3 -7.28 15.40 -12.48
N ASN A 4 -8.09 14.47 -11.99
CA ASN A 4 -8.97 14.73 -10.85
C ASN A 4 -8.07 14.78 -9.59
N SER A 5 -7.41 15.91 -9.36
CA SER A 5 -6.64 16.14 -8.14
C SER A 5 -7.61 16.42 -7.01
N SER A 6 -7.62 15.56 -5.99
CA SER A 6 -8.41 15.79 -4.78
C SER A 6 -7.53 16.48 -3.74
N LYS A 7 -8.01 17.57 -3.16
CA LYS A 7 -7.38 18.11 -1.94
C LYS A 7 -7.64 17.13 -0.79
N ILE A 8 -6.75 17.09 0.21
CA ILE A 8 -6.93 16.24 1.40
C ILE A 8 -8.31 16.48 2.04
N SER A 9 -8.78 17.73 2.07
CA SER A 9 -10.10 18.11 2.59
C SER A 9 -11.30 17.49 1.85
N ASP A 10 -11.10 17.04 0.61
CA ASP A 10 -12.17 16.54 -0.26
C ASP A 10 -12.27 15.01 -0.22
N LEU A 11 -11.26 14.33 0.34
CA LEU A 11 -11.22 12.87 0.47
C LEU A 11 -12.44 12.26 1.20
N PRO A 12 -12.97 12.84 2.31
CA PRO A 12 -14.16 12.29 2.95
C PRO A 12 -15.42 12.33 2.06
N LYS A 13 -15.43 13.22 1.07
CA LYS A 13 -16.54 13.40 0.11
C LYS A 13 -16.31 12.68 -1.20
N ASN A 14 -15.16 12.01 -1.38
CA ASN A 14 -14.82 11.33 -2.61
C ASN A 14 -15.75 10.11 -2.80
N GLU A 15 -16.57 10.15 -3.85
CA GLU A 15 -17.57 9.13 -4.14
C GLU A 15 -16.95 7.75 -4.42
N TYR A 16 -15.72 7.70 -4.94
CA TYR A 16 -15.02 6.44 -5.18
C TYR A 16 -14.53 5.80 -3.88
N LEU A 17 -14.03 6.61 -2.94
CA LEU A 17 -13.66 6.13 -1.60
C LEU A 17 -14.90 5.66 -0.83
N LYS A 18 -16.02 6.39 -0.92
CA LYS A 18 -17.29 5.96 -0.33
C LYS A 18 -17.82 4.66 -0.94
N LYS A 19 -17.71 4.51 -2.26
CA LYS A 19 -18.10 3.26 -2.94
C LYS A 19 -17.21 2.10 -2.49
N LEU A 20 -15.90 2.31 -2.38
CA LEU A 20 -14.96 1.30 -1.86
C LEU A 20 -15.34 0.85 -0.44
N SER A 21 -15.66 1.79 0.46
CA SER A 21 -16.05 1.50 1.84
C SER A 21 -17.54 1.19 2.03
N GLY A 22 -18.30 1.11 0.94
CA GLY A 22 -19.75 0.97 0.94
C GLY A 22 -20.23 -0.45 1.25
N PRO A 23 -21.56 -0.66 1.28
CA PRO A 23 -22.17 -1.95 1.58
C PRO A 23 -22.27 -2.89 0.37
N GLU A 24 -21.87 -2.45 -0.81
CA GLU A 24 -21.93 -3.22 -2.06
C GLU A 24 -20.56 -3.83 -2.38
N SER A 25 -20.56 -5.08 -2.85
CA SER A 25 -19.37 -5.76 -3.37
C SER A 25 -18.97 -5.19 -4.72
N ILE A 26 -17.67 -5.05 -4.94
CA ILE A 26 -17.09 -4.57 -6.20
C ILE A 26 -16.30 -5.70 -6.83
N SER A 27 -16.69 -6.10 -8.05
CA SER A 27 -15.95 -7.12 -8.81
C SER A 27 -14.54 -6.64 -9.15
N GLU A 28 -13.56 -7.53 -9.11
CA GLU A 28 -12.19 -7.28 -9.59
C GLU A 28 -12.13 -6.80 -11.07
N ASN A 29 -13.15 -7.14 -11.87
CA ASN A 29 -13.23 -6.75 -13.28
C ASN A 29 -14.02 -5.43 -13.50
N ASP A 30 -14.50 -4.78 -12.44
CA ASP A 30 -15.29 -3.55 -12.55
C ASP A 30 -14.42 -2.37 -13.04
N PRO A 31 -14.87 -1.58 -14.04
CA PRO A 31 -14.13 -0.40 -14.52
C PRO A 31 -13.93 0.68 -13.43
N PHE A 32 -14.66 0.60 -12.31
CA PHE A 32 -14.47 1.38 -11.10
C PHE A 32 -13.00 1.51 -10.70
N TRP A 33 -12.22 0.43 -10.75
CA TRP A 33 -10.82 0.43 -10.31
C TRP A 33 -9.97 1.42 -11.09
N ASN A 34 -10.16 1.49 -12.42
CA ASN A 34 -9.45 2.45 -13.26
C ASN A 34 -9.81 3.88 -12.89
N GLN A 35 -11.06 4.15 -12.48
CA GLN A 35 -11.49 5.48 -12.07
C GLN A 35 -10.91 5.84 -10.69
N LEU A 36 -10.98 4.91 -9.73
CA LEU A 36 -10.40 5.09 -8.38
C LEU A 36 -8.89 5.36 -8.44
N PHE A 37 -8.16 4.58 -9.22
CA PHE A 37 -6.70 4.73 -9.34
C PHE A 37 -6.29 5.93 -10.18
N SER A 38 -7.22 6.53 -10.94
CA SER A 38 -6.97 7.77 -11.69
C SER A 38 -7.12 9.04 -10.83
N PHE A 39 -7.32 8.90 -9.52
CA PHE A 39 -7.23 10.03 -8.60
C PHE A 39 -5.79 10.30 -8.21
N SER A 40 -5.40 11.57 -8.24
CA SER A 40 -4.13 11.98 -7.63
C SER A 40 -4.33 12.08 -6.12
N PHE A 41 -3.76 11.13 -5.39
CA PHE A 41 -3.61 11.22 -3.94
C PHE A 41 -2.35 12.04 -3.64
N PRO A 42 -2.44 13.16 -2.90
CA PRO A 42 -1.24 13.86 -2.47
C PRO A 42 -0.48 12.96 -1.49
N ALA A 43 0.66 12.41 -1.92
CA ALA A 43 1.56 11.71 -1.03
C ALA A 43 2.01 12.71 0.06
N PRO A 44 1.77 12.44 1.34
CA PRO A 44 2.08 13.38 2.40
C PRO A 44 3.60 13.60 2.45
N THR A 45 4.01 14.84 2.29
CA THR A 45 5.43 15.24 2.29
C THR A 45 5.91 15.66 3.68
N SER A 46 5.03 15.67 4.67
CA SER A 46 5.32 16.05 6.05
C SER A 46 4.48 15.22 7.05
N SER A 47 4.94 15.12 8.30
CA SER A 47 4.18 14.43 9.35
C SER A 47 2.85 15.12 9.67
N SER A 48 2.75 16.43 9.47
CA SER A 48 1.50 17.20 9.55
C SER A 48 0.52 16.82 8.44
N GLU A 49 0.99 16.70 7.20
CA GLU A 49 0.13 16.26 6.08
C GLU A 49 -0.34 14.82 6.26
N LEU A 50 0.52 13.95 6.78
CA LEU A 50 0.15 12.56 7.08
C LEU A 50 -0.98 12.51 8.11
N LYS A 51 -0.90 13.30 9.19
CA LYS A 51 -1.98 13.39 10.18
C LYS A 51 -3.28 13.91 9.57
N LEU A 52 -3.21 14.95 8.74
CA LEU A 52 -4.39 15.48 8.06
C LEU A 52 -5.02 14.46 7.10
N LEU A 53 -4.19 13.68 6.41
CA LEU A 53 -4.65 12.57 5.57
C LEU A 53 -5.38 11.52 6.42
N GLU A 54 -4.77 11.07 7.51
CA GLU A 54 -5.36 10.08 8.42
C GLU A 54 -6.70 10.56 9.01
N GLU A 55 -6.76 11.83 9.44
CA GLU A 55 -7.99 12.46 9.93
C GLU A 55 -9.07 12.55 8.84
N ALA A 56 -8.70 12.89 7.61
CA ALA A 56 -9.62 13.00 6.49
C ALA A 56 -10.15 11.63 6.01
N THR A 57 -9.37 10.56 6.14
CA THR A 57 -9.77 9.22 5.67
C THR A 57 -10.40 8.36 6.75
N ILE A 58 -10.37 8.76 8.04
CA ILE A 58 -10.80 7.93 9.16
C ILE A 58 -12.23 7.39 9.01
N SER A 59 -13.17 8.20 8.52
CA SER A 59 -14.56 7.77 8.34
C SER A 59 -14.71 6.70 7.24
N VAL A 60 -13.95 6.85 6.15
CA VAL A 60 -13.91 5.89 5.04
C VAL A 60 -13.31 4.58 5.54
N CYS A 61 -12.20 4.63 6.26
CA CYS A 61 -11.52 3.44 6.76
C CYS A 61 -12.40 2.67 7.77
N LYS A 62 -13.06 3.36 8.71
CA LYS A 62 -13.99 2.71 9.65
C LYS A 62 -15.16 2.04 8.94
N SER A 63 -15.78 2.75 7.98
CA SER A 63 -16.85 2.18 7.15
C SER A 63 -16.37 0.93 6.39
N LEU A 64 -15.12 0.94 5.91
CA LEU A 64 -14.55 -0.23 5.24
C LEU A 64 -14.34 -1.39 6.23
N VAL A 65 -13.81 -1.16 7.42
CA VAL A 65 -13.64 -2.21 8.45
C VAL A 65 -15.00 -2.86 8.76
N GLU A 66 -16.06 -2.07 8.89
CA GLU A 66 -17.41 -2.59 9.17
C GLU A 66 -18.02 -3.39 8.01
N ASN A 67 -17.83 -2.93 6.77
CA ASN A 67 -18.50 -3.52 5.60
C ASN A 67 -17.70 -4.62 4.90
N ASN A 68 -16.36 -4.57 4.96
CA ASN A 68 -15.47 -5.47 4.22
C ASN A 68 -15.69 -6.97 4.49
N PRO A 69 -16.02 -7.42 5.72
CA PRO A 69 -16.34 -8.83 5.96
C PRO A 69 -17.53 -9.35 5.14
N ARG A 70 -18.36 -8.45 4.59
CA ARG A 70 -19.50 -8.79 3.73
C ARG A 70 -19.26 -8.47 2.26
N THR A 71 -18.50 -7.42 1.95
CA THR A 71 -18.31 -6.96 0.57
C THR A 71 -17.07 -7.53 -0.10
N GLY A 72 -16.02 -7.89 0.65
CA GLY A 72 -14.75 -8.36 0.10
C GLY A 72 -13.98 -7.30 -0.69
N ASN A 73 -14.30 -6.00 -0.54
CA ASN A 73 -13.73 -4.94 -1.37
C ASN A 73 -12.21 -4.77 -1.19
N LEU A 74 -11.66 -5.07 -0.02
CA LEU A 74 -10.21 -5.10 0.22
C LEU A 74 -9.54 -6.27 -0.53
N ALA A 75 -10.18 -7.44 -0.55
CA ALA A 75 -9.70 -8.59 -1.30
C ALA A 75 -9.72 -8.30 -2.81
N ALA A 76 -10.82 -7.73 -3.32
CA ALA A 76 -10.91 -7.32 -4.73
C ALA A 76 -9.85 -6.26 -5.10
N LEU A 77 -9.66 -5.23 -4.27
CA LEU A 77 -8.61 -4.22 -4.45
C LEU A 77 -7.22 -4.88 -4.52
N THR A 78 -6.95 -5.84 -3.63
CA THR A 78 -5.67 -6.54 -3.57
C THR A 78 -5.46 -7.43 -4.79
N LYS A 79 -6.48 -8.18 -5.22
CA LYS A 79 -6.43 -9.00 -6.45
C LYS A 79 -6.16 -8.14 -7.69
N VAL A 80 -6.80 -6.98 -7.80
CA VAL A 80 -6.57 -6.02 -8.89
C VAL A 80 -5.13 -5.48 -8.85
N PHE A 81 -4.64 -5.09 -7.67
CA PHE A 81 -3.25 -4.66 -7.52
C PHE A 81 -2.27 -5.76 -7.94
N LEU A 82 -2.45 -6.99 -7.45
CA LEU A 82 -1.60 -8.13 -7.79
C LEU A 82 -1.60 -8.39 -9.30
N SER A 83 -2.76 -8.35 -9.95
CA SER A 83 -2.88 -8.46 -11.41
C SER A 83 -2.02 -7.40 -12.12
N ARG A 84 -2.10 -6.14 -11.68
CA ARG A 84 -1.30 -5.04 -12.25
C ARG A 84 0.20 -5.19 -12.01
N THR A 85 0.63 -5.76 -10.88
CA THR A 85 2.08 -5.99 -10.64
C THR A 85 2.70 -6.97 -11.64
N ARG A 86 1.93 -7.93 -12.17
CA ARG A 86 2.40 -8.88 -13.19
C ARG A 86 2.77 -8.19 -14.51
N GLU A 87 2.13 -7.07 -14.82
CA GLU A 87 2.37 -6.27 -16.03
C GLU A 87 3.31 -5.07 -15.79
N LEU A 88 3.74 -4.83 -14.55
CA LEU A 88 4.51 -3.63 -14.19
C LEU A 88 5.85 -3.55 -14.93
N ARG A 89 6.54 -4.69 -15.06
CA ARG A 89 7.83 -4.74 -15.76
C ARG A 89 7.70 -4.35 -17.23
N LEU A 90 6.75 -4.97 -17.95
CA LEU A 90 6.47 -4.64 -19.35
C LEU A 90 6.04 -3.16 -19.48
N SER A 91 5.23 -2.67 -18.54
CA SER A 91 4.81 -1.28 -18.51
C SER A 91 5.97 -0.30 -18.32
N ALA A 92 6.96 -0.65 -17.50
CA ALA A 92 8.18 0.14 -17.32
C ALA A 92 9.05 0.15 -18.59
N GLU A 93 9.21 -1.01 -19.25
CA GLU A 93 9.92 -1.12 -20.53
C GLU A 93 9.25 -0.28 -21.63
N CYS A 94 7.90 -0.27 -21.66
CA CYS A 94 7.11 0.54 -22.59
C CYS A 94 6.93 2.01 -22.17
N GLN A 95 7.49 2.47 -21.05
CA GLN A 95 7.30 3.82 -20.51
C GLN A 95 5.81 4.20 -20.33
N ASN A 96 4.99 3.24 -19.92
CA ASN A 96 3.57 3.48 -19.65
C ASN A 96 3.37 4.13 -18.28
N HIS A 97 3.64 5.44 -18.22
CA HIS A 97 3.56 6.22 -16.98
C HIS A 97 2.19 6.15 -16.31
N ILE A 98 1.11 6.14 -17.09
CA ILE A 98 -0.27 6.10 -16.56
C ILE A 98 -0.52 4.78 -15.84
N PHE A 99 -0.09 3.65 -16.44
CA PHE A 99 -0.27 2.34 -15.82
C PHE A 99 0.49 2.24 -14.50
N ILE A 100 1.77 2.63 -14.51
CA ILE A 100 2.64 2.56 -13.33
C ILE A 100 2.09 3.44 -12.21
N TRP A 101 1.63 4.64 -12.55
CA TRP A 101 1.04 5.56 -11.59
C TRP A 101 -0.25 5.03 -10.97
N GLN A 102 -1.15 4.46 -11.77
CA GLN A 102 -2.36 3.83 -11.25
C GLN A 102 -2.03 2.61 -10.36
N THR A 103 -1.01 1.83 -10.71
CA THR A 103 -0.54 0.71 -9.89
C THR A 103 0.05 1.19 -8.57
N HIS A 104 0.82 2.29 -8.59
CA HIS A 104 1.26 2.97 -7.37
C HIS A 104 0.08 3.43 -6.51
N ASN A 105 -0.94 4.07 -7.11
CA ASN A 105 -2.10 4.56 -6.34
C ASN A 105 -2.90 3.41 -5.71
N ALA A 106 -3.04 2.29 -6.39
CA ALA A 106 -3.63 1.09 -5.82
C ALA A 106 -2.86 0.63 -4.57
N LEU A 107 -1.53 0.58 -4.64
CA LEU A 107 -0.69 0.22 -3.50
C LEU A 107 -0.78 1.24 -2.36
N PHE A 108 -0.78 2.53 -2.67
CA PHE A 108 -0.92 3.59 -1.68
C PHE A 108 -2.24 3.47 -0.90
N ILE A 109 -3.35 3.19 -1.59
CA ILE A 109 -4.64 2.94 -0.94
C ILE A 109 -4.54 1.71 -0.02
N ILE A 110 -3.98 0.59 -0.51
CA ILE A 110 -3.77 -0.63 0.29
C ILE A 110 -2.93 -0.32 1.54
N CYS A 111 -1.84 0.42 1.40
CA CYS A 111 -0.96 0.83 2.49
C CYS A 111 -1.72 1.66 3.55
N CYS A 112 -2.51 2.64 3.12
CA CYS A 112 -3.35 3.43 4.02
C CYS A 112 -4.38 2.58 4.78
N LEU A 113 -5.00 1.61 4.11
CA LEU A 113 -5.97 0.71 4.73
C LEU A 113 -5.28 -0.24 5.72
N LEU A 114 -4.15 -0.85 5.34
CA LEU A 114 -3.37 -1.73 6.21
C LEU A 114 -2.97 -1.04 7.52
N LYS A 115 -2.56 0.24 7.47
CA LYS A 115 -2.26 1.02 8.69
C LYS A 115 -3.42 1.05 9.67
N VAL A 116 -4.64 1.24 9.16
CA VAL A 116 -5.84 1.29 10.01
C VAL A 116 -6.19 -0.09 10.54
N PHE A 117 -6.15 -1.11 9.68
CA PHE A 117 -6.52 -2.47 10.08
C PHE A 117 -5.55 -3.02 11.13
N ILE A 118 -4.25 -2.85 10.96
CA ILE A 118 -3.24 -3.28 11.93
C ILE A 118 -3.39 -2.59 13.29
N ARG A 119 -3.86 -1.34 13.29
CA ARG A 119 -4.11 -0.58 14.53
C ARG A 119 -5.38 -1.06 15.25
N GLU A 120 -6.38 -1.52 14.50
CA GLU A 120 -7.73 -1.76 15.02
C GLU A 120 -8.09 -3.24 15.20
N LEU A 121 -7.39 -4.16 14.52
CA LEU A 121 -7.72 -5.58 14.45
C LEU A 121 -6.57 -6.47 14.96
N SER A 122 -6.88 -7.68 15.40
CA SER A 122 -5.86 -8.72 15.62
C SER A 122 -5.28 -9.24 14.30
N GLU A 123 -4.16 -9.99 14.37
CA GLU A 123 -3.56 -10.60 13.16
C GLU A 123 -4.54 -11.58 12.48
N GLU A 124 -5.29 -12.36 13.26
CA GLU A 124 -6.27 -13.32 12.75
C GLU A 124 -7.45 -12.61 12.08
N GLU A 125 -7.96 -11.55 12.71
CA GLU A 125 -9.02 -10.71 12.12
C GLU A 125 -8.54 -10.06 10.83
N LEU A 126 -7.34 -9.47 10.82
CA LEU A 126 -6.74 -8.92 9.62
C LEU A 126 -6.71 -9.94 8.48
N GLN A 127 -6.27 -11.17 8.74
CA GLN A 127 -6.23 -12.23 7.72
C GLN A 127 -7.64 -12.53 7.17
N LEU A 128 -8.66 -12.59 8.02
CA LEU A 128 -10.04 -12.83 7.59
C LEU A 128 -10.55 -11.77 6.60
N HIS A 129 -10.13 -10.51 6.74
CA HIS A 129 -10.50 -9.44 5.81
C HIS A 129 -9.94 -9.61 4.38
N PHE A 130 -8.97 -10.52 4.18
CA PHE A 130 -8.41 -10.88 2.88
C PHE A 130 -8.99 -12.17 2.29
N THR A 131 -9.78 -12.94 3.06
CA THR A 131 -10.26 -14.27 2.66
C THR A 131 -11.68 -14.31 2.10
N TYR A 132 -12.41 -13.19 2.11
CA TYR A 132 -13.81 -13.20 1.68
C TYR A 132 -13.95 -13.50 0.19
N GLU A 133 -14.61 -14.63 -0.11
CA GLU A 133 -15.14 -14.97 -1.42
C GLU A 133 -16.65 -15.12 -1.33
N GLU A 134 -17.39 -14.49 -2.26
CA GLU A 134 -18.82 -14.71 -2.40
C GLU A 134 -19.04 -16.18 -2.78
N LYS A 135 -19.46 -16.99 -1.80
CA LYS A 135 -19.70 -18.43 -2.01
C LYS A 135 -20.84 -18.62 -3.01
N SER A 136 -20.51 -18.89 -4.27
CA SER A 136 -21.48 -19.41 -5.21
C SER A 136 -21.93 -20.82 -4.74
N PRO A 137 -23.24 -21.14 -4.77
CA PRO A 137 -23.71 -22.46 -4.39
C PRO A 137 -23.14 -23.50 -5.37
N GLY A 138 -22.18 -24.31 -4.93
CA GLY A 138 -21.59 -25.40 -5.72
C GLY A 138 -20.08 -25.35 -5.95
N SER A 139 -19.38 -24.31 -5.48
CA SER A 139 -17.91 -24.28 -5.52
C SER A 139 -17.33 -25.18 -4.41
N TYR A 140 -16.76 -26.32 -4.79
CA TYR A 140 -15.88 -27.09 -3.90
C TYR A 140 -14.64 -26.23 -3.63
N SER A 141 -14.27 -26.06 -2.35
CA SER A 141 -13.16 -25.21 -1.95
C SER A 141 -11.87 -25.64 -2.66
N SER A 142 -11.52 -24.92 -3.71
CA SER A 142 -10.12 -24.72 -4.08
C SER A 142 -9.42 -24.18 -2.85
N ASP A 143 -8.21 -24.66 -2.57
CA ASP A 143 -7.35 -24.14 -1.51
C ASP A 143 -7.45 -22.60 -1.51
N SER A 144 -8.00 -22.01 -0.44
CA SER A 144 -8.18 -20.56 -0.41
C SER A 144 -6.79 -19.94 -0.42
N GLU A 145 -6.41 -19.35 -1.55
CA GLU A 145 -5.15 -18.64 -1.71
C GLU A 145 -5.04 -17.57 -0.60
N ASP A 146 -3.95 -17.61 0.16
CA ASP A 146 -3.70 -16.64 1.22
C ASP A 146 -3.29 -15.31 0.58
N LEU A 147 -4.31 -14.50 0.26
CA LEU A 147 -4.15 -13.25 -0.47
C LEU A 147 -3.27 -12.23 0.28
N LEU A 148 -3.21 -12.30 1.61
CA LEU A 148 -2.33 -11.46 2.42
C LEU A 148 -0.87 -11.91 2.27
N GLU A 149 -0.61 -13.22 2.22
CA GLU A 149 0.70 -13.78 1.93
C GLU A 149 1.16 -13.43 0.50
N GLU A 150 0.26 -13.51 -0.49
CA GLU A 150 0.54 -13.09 -1.86
C GLU A 150 0.86 -11.61 -1.97
N LEU A 151 0.09 -10.75 -1.28
CA LEU A 151 0.38 -9.33 -1.19
C LEU A 151 1.79 -9.10 -0.64
N LEU A 152 2.13 -9.76 0.48
CA LEU A 152 3.46 -9.62 1.07
C LEU A 152 4.57 -10.06 0.12
N CYS A 153 4.41 -11.21 -0.54
CA CYS A 153 5.38 -11.69 -1.51
C CYS A 153 5.51 -10.74 -2.71
N SER A 154 4.41 -10.15 -3.18
CA SER A 154 4.43 -9.14 -4.25
C SER A 154 5.18 -7.88 -3.81
N LEU A 155 5.02 -7.40 -2.56
CA LEU A 155 5.80 -6.28 -2.03
C LEU A 155 7.31 -6.60 -2.01
N VAL A 156 7.67 -7.80 -1.58
CA VAL A 156 9.07 -8.25 -1.60
C VAL A 156 9.63 -8.25 -3.03
N GLN A 157 8.89 -8.83 -3.97
CA GLN A 157 9.28 -8.85 -5.39
C GLN A 157 9.38 -7.46 -5.99
N LEU A 158 8.46 -6.54 -5.66
CA LEU A 158 8.53 -5.16 -6.11
C LEU A 158 9.83 -4.49 -5.64
N ILE A 159 10.25 -4.74 -4.40
CA ILE A 159 11.50 -4.18 -3.86
C ILE A 159 12.73 -4.84 -4.51
N THR A 160 12.71 -6.15 -4.78
CA THR A 160 13.90 -6.89 -5.23
C THR A 160 14.08 -6.95 -6.75
N ASP A 161 12.99 -6.87 -7.50
CA ASP A 161 12.97 -7.19 -8.93
C ASP A 161 12.64 -5.97 -9.80
N THR A 162 12.05 -4.92 -9.22
CA THR A 162 11.79 -3.67 -9.95
C THR A 162 13.08 -2.85 -10.05
N PRO A 163 13.53 -2.49 -11.26
CA PRO A 163 14.64 -1.57 -11.40
C PRO A 163 14.27 -0.20 -10.84
N LEU A 164 15.19 0.44 -10.10
CA LEU A 164 15.02 1.81 -9.62
C LEU A 164 15.25 2.78 -10.78
N LEU A 165 14.15 3.19 -11.42
CA LEU A 165 14.08 4.20 -12.48
C LEU A 165 13.19 5.34 -11.99
N ASP A 166 13.28 6.52 -12.62
CA ASP A 166 12.45 7.67 -12.24
C ASP A 166 10.95 7.35 -12.23
N ILE A 167 10.50 6.51 -13.18
CA ILE A 167 9.10 6.13 -13.33
C ILE A 167 8.63 5.07 -12.32
N THR A 168 9.55 4.25 -11.80
CA THR A 168 9.26 3.15 -10.85
C THR A 168 9.67 3.49 -9.42
N TYR A 169 10.31 4.63 -9.21
CA TYR A 169 10.81 5.07 -7.91
C TYR A 169 9.69 5.14 -6.87
N GLU A 170 8.57 5.81 -7.20
CA GLU A 170 7.45 5.99 -6.28
C GLU A 170 6.84 4.66 -5.84
N ILE A 171 6.59 3.73 -6.78
CA ILE A 171 6.03 2.42 -6.43
C ILE A 171 7.00 1.59 -5.58
N ALA A 172 8.31 1.73 -5.77
CA ALA A 172 9.30 1.05 -4.93
C ALA A 172 9.33 1.64 -3.51
N VAL A 173 9.27 2.96 -3.36
CA VAL A 173 9.18 3.64 -2.06
C VAL A 173 7.89 3.27 -1.33
N GLU A 174 6.77 3.23 -2.05
CA GLU A 174 5.49 2.82 -1.48
C GLU A 174 5.50 1.35 -1.06
N ALA A 175 6.14 0.45 -1.82
CA ALA A 175 6.31 -0.95 -1.43
C ALA A 175 7.13 -1.11 -0.14
N ILE A 176 8.20 -0.33 0.02
CA ILE A 176 8.97 -0.28 1.28
C ILE A 176 8.08 0.24 2.42
N SER A 177 7.29 1.28 2.16
CA SER A 177 6.39 1.85 3.17
C SER A 177 5.32 0.85 3.62
N ALA A 178 4.71 0.12 2.69
CA ALA A 178 3.75 -0.94 2.98
C ALA A 178 4.40 -2.10 3.77
N MET A 179 5.63 -2.49 3.44
CA MET A 179 6.39 -3.48 4.22
C MET A 179 6.64 -3.01 5.65
N VAL A 180 7.02 -1.74 5.85
CA VAL A 180 7.23 -1.16 7.19
C VAL A 180 5.93 -1.17 7.98
N VAL A 181 4.81 -0.77 7.36
CA VAL A 181 3.49 -0.81 7.99
C VAL A 181 3.14 -2.23 8.44
N PHE A 182 3.28 -3.21 7.54
CA PHE A 182 2.94 -4.59 7.83
C PHE A 182 3.82 -5.18 8.95
N LEU A 183 5.12 -4.87 8.97
CA LEU A 183 6.03 -5.33 10.03
C LEU A 183 5.86 -4.56 11.34
N SER A 184 5.17 -3.41 11.33
CA SER A 184 4.92 -2.60 12.52
C SER A 184 3.88 -3.21 13.45
N CYS A 185 3.21 -4.31 13.08
CA CYS A 185 2.29 -5.05 13.97
C CYS A 185 2.93 -5.31 15.35
N GLN A 186 4.20 -5.70 15.38
CA GLN A 186 4.95 -5.97 16.62
C GLN A 186 4.94 -4.79 17.62
N LEU A 187 4.82 -3.55 17.16
CA LEU A 187 4.82 -2.37 18.02
C LEU A 187 3.55 -2.28 18.90
N PHE A 188 2.47 -2.97 18.50
CA PHE A 188 1.21 -3.00 19.25
C PHE A 188 1.17 -4.13 20.30
N HIS A 189 2.20 -4.96 20.36
CA HIS A 189 2.31 -6.06 21.32
C HIS A 189 3.41 -5.79 22.35
N LYS A 190 3.08 -5.98 23.64
CA LYS A 190 4.03 -5.84 24.75
C LYS A 190 5.11 -6.92 24.75
N GLU A 191 4.80 -8.09 24.21
CA GLU A 191 5.70 -9.23 24.10
C GLU A 191 6.14 -9.43 22.65
N VAL A 192 7.33 -10.00 22.45
CA VAL A 192 7.81 -10.36 21.12
C VAL A 192 6.91 -11.47 20.56
N LEU A 193 6.24 -11.19 19.45
CA LEU A 193 5.45 -12.16 18.71
C LEU A 193 6.40 -13.17 18.06
N ARG A 194 6.58 -14.32 18.72
CA ARG A 194 7.43 -15.40 18.21
C ARG A 194 6.78 -16.18 17.06
N GLN A 195 5.48 -15.97 16.83
CA GLN A 195 4.68 -16.63 15.81
C GLN A 195 3.75 -15.64 15.12
N SER A 196 4.23 -14.43 14.82
CA SER A 196 3.42 -13.48 14.05
C SER A 196 3.12 -14.00 12.64
N ILE A 197 2.00 -13.58 12.07
CA ILE A 197 1.66 -13.83 10.68
C ILE A 197 2.80 -13.36 9.75
N SER A 198 3.37 -12.18 10.02
CA SER A 198 4.51 -11.68 9.23
C SER A 198 5.73 -12.58 9.31
N HIS A 199 6.03 -13.13 10.50
CA HIS A 199 7.13 -14.09 10.66
C HIS A 199 6.85 -15.37 9.87
N LYS A 200 5.62 -15.91 9.96
CA LYS A 200 5.21 -17.10 9.21
C LYS A 200 5.40 -16.91 7.71
N TYR A 201 4.87 -15.82 7.14
CA TYR A 201 4.95 -15.57 5.70
C TYR A 201 6.40 -15.37 5.21
N LEU A 202 7.22 -14.62 5.96
CA LEU A 202 8.60 -14.37 5.55
C LEU A 202 9.53 -15.56 5.77
N MET A 203 9.34 -16.34 6.84
CA MET A 203 10.31 -17.37 7.25
C MET A 203 9.89 -18.79 6.85
N GLN A 204 8.62 -19.02 6.53
CA GLN A 204 8.08 -20.35 6.23
C GLN A 204 7.25 -20.40 4.95
N GLY A 205 6.79 -19.25 4.47
CA GLY A 205 5.91 -19.12 3.32
C GLY A 205 6.60 -19.02 1.95
N PRO A 206 5.82 -18.77 0.88
CA PRO A 206 6.32 -18.53 -0.48
C PRO A 206 7.29 -17.35 -0.59
N CYS A 207 7.32 -16.47 0.42
CA CYS A 207 8.22 -15.32 0.42
C CYS A 207 9.66 -15.70 0.86
N LEU A 208 9.85 -16.87 1.49
CA LEU A 208 11.15 -17.33 2.02
C LEU A 208 12.29 -17.26 1.00
N PRO A 209 12.16 -17.72 -0.27
CA PRO A 209 13.23 -17.67 -1.26
C PRO A 209 13.71 -16.25 -1.57
N TYR A 210 12.87 -15.24 -1.36
CA TYR A 210 13.16 -13.85 -1.69
C TYR A 210 13.77 -13.06 -0.52
N THR A 211 13.64 -13.54 0.73
CA THR A 211 14.08 -12.79 1.93
C THR A 211 15.56 -12.42 1.93
N SER A 212 16.44 -13.34 1.52
CA SER A 212 17.88 -13.04 1.41
C SER A 212 18.16 -11.95 0.37
N LYS A 213 17.46 -11.99 -0.77
CA LYS A 213 17.55 -10.97 -1.82
C LYS A 213 16.98 -9.64 -1.33
N LEU A 214 15.90 -9.65 -0.55
CA LEU A 214 15.30 -8.48 0.07
C LEU A 214 16.30 -7.77 0.99
N VAL A 215 16.90 -8.49 1.94
CA VAL A 215 17.90 -7.92 2.86
C VAL A 215 19.08 -7.35 2.08
N LYS A 216 19.60 -8.09 1.10
CA LYS A 216 20.68 -7.61 0.23
C LYS A 216 20.32 -6.32 -0.50
N THR A 217 19.12 -6.26 -1.07
CA THR A 217 18.64 -5.10 -1.85
C THR A 217 18.46 -3.88 -0.96
N LEU A 218 17.83 -4.04 0.19
CA LEU A 218 17.64 -2.95 1.17
C LEU A 218 18.99 -2.42 1.68
N LEU A 219 19.94 -3.30 2.03
CA LEU A 219 21.29 -2.89 2.43
C LEU A 219 22.02 -2.15 1.30
N TYR A 220 21.90 -2.64 0.07
CA TYR A 220 22.51 -2.00 -1.09
C TYR A 220 21.93 -0.59 -1.32
N ASN A 221 20.62 -0.44 -1.23
CA ASN A 221 19.95 0.87 -1.33
C ASN A 221 20.38 1.82 -0.21
N PHE A 222 20.48 1.31 1.02
CA PHE A 222 20.96 2.09 2.18
C PHE A 222 22.41 2.56 2.02
N ILE A 223 23.28 1.73 1.45
CA ILE A 223 24.68 2.08 1.20
C ILE A 223 24.79 3.10 0.07
N ARG A 224 24.04 2.92 -1.02
CA ARG A 224 24.15 3.78 -2.21
C ARG A 224 23.52 5.14 -2.03
N GLN A 225 22.45 5.23 -1.23
CA GLN A 225 21.71 6.47 -0.99
C GLN A 225 21.46 7.24 -2.28
N GLU A 226 20.96 6.53 -3.31
CA GLU A 226 20.67 7.16 -4.59
C GLU A 226 19.72 8.35 -4.35
N LYS A 227 20.05 9.47 -4.99
CA LYS A 227 19.20 10.65 -4.86
C LYS A 227 17.85 10.34 -5.48
N PRO A 228 16.75 10.82 -4.86
CA PRO A 228 15.44 10.75 -5.49
C PRO A 228 15.49 11.43 -6.87
N PRO A 229 14.61 11.01 -7.80
CA PRO A 229 14.45 11.67 -9.08
C PRO A 229 14.26 13.19 -8.90
N PRO A 230 14.70 14.02 -9.87
CA PRO A 230 14.49 15.45 -9.80
C PRO A 230 13.00 15.82 -9.71
N PRO A 231 12.64 16.91 -9.01
CA PRO A 231 11.28 17.46 -9.04
C PRO A 231 10.88 17.75 -10.50
N GLY A 232 9.84 17.07 -11.00
CA GLY A 232 9.38 17.16 -12.39
C GLY A 232 9.74 15.97 -13.29
N THR A 233 10.57 15.03 -12.83
CA THR A 233 10.78 13.70 -13.47
C THR A 233 9.89 12.63 -12.84
N HIS A 234 9.39 12.90 -11.63
CA HIS A 234 8.22 12.22 -11.09
C HIS A 234 7.03 12.40 -12.05
N VAL A 235 6.14 11.41 -12.12
CA VAL A 235 4.99 11.39 -13.03
C VAL A 235 4.05 12.60 -12.86
N PHE A 236 4.25 13.45 -11.83
CA PHE A 236 3.64 14.77 -11.70
C PHE A 236 4.64 15.91 -11.44
N PRO A 237 4.37 17.12 -11.96
CA PRO A 237 4.94 18.35 -11.43
C PRO A 237 4.33 18.61 -10.05
N GLN A 238 5.16 18.68 -9.01
CA GLN A 238 4.76 19.33 -7.76
C GLN A 238 4.38 20.77 -8.10
N GLN A 239 3.18 21.22 -7.71
CA GLN A 239 2.85 22.64 -7.76
C GLN A 239 3.89 23.36 -6.90
N SER A 240 4.65 24.22 -7.56
CA SER A 240 5.66 25.08 -6.95
C SER A 240 4.97 26.09 -6.04
N ASP A 241 4.78 25.73 -4.78
CA ASP A 241 4.67 26.68 -3.68
C ASP A 241 5.02 25.97 -2.37
N GLY A 242 6.30 26.05 -1.98
CA GLY A 242 6.80 25.51 -0.71
C GLY A 242 8.09 24.71 -0.88
N GLY A 243 9.23 25.41 -0.85
CA GLY A 243 10.54 24.82 -1.08
C GLY A 243 10.98 23.75 -0.07
N GLY A 244 11.80 22.84 -0.60
CA GLY A 244 12.96 22.22 0.06
C GLY A 244 12.82 21.81 1.53
N LEU A 245 12.19 20.67 1.80
CA LEU A 245 12.30 20.01 3.10
C LEU A 245 12.20 18.46 3.06
N LEU A 246 12.22 17.84 1.88
CA LEU A 246 12.03 16.38 1.76
C LEU A 246 13.26 15.55 2.22
N TYR A 247 14.46 16.13 2.25
CA TYR A 247 15.66 15.41 2.72
C TYR A 247 15.81 15.33 4.25
N GLY A 248 14.99 16.08 5.02
CA GLY A 248 14.96 15.97 6.47
C GLY A 248 14.13 14.80 6.98
N LEU A 249 13.23 14.25 6.16
CA LEU A 249 12.18 13.34 6.61
C LEU A 249 12.48 11.86 6.42
N ALA A 250 13.41 11.48 5.54
CA ALA A 250 14.02 10.15 5.62
C ALA A 250 14.78 9.96 6.96
N SER A 251 15.30 11.06 7.54
CA SER A 251 15.79 11.08 8.92
C SER A 251 14.67 11.22 9.97
N GLY A 252 13.51 11.76 9.56
CA GLY A 252 12.32 11.97 10.40
C GLY A 252 11.52 10.69 10.66
N VAL A 253 11.36 9.81 9.66
CA VAL A 253 10.74 8.49 9.84
C VAL A 253 11.60 7.63 10.79
N ALA A 254 12.93 7.75 10.72
CA ALA A 254 13.85 7.14 11.69
C ALA A 254 13.83 7.82 13.08
N ARG A 255 13.51 9.12 13.17
CA ARG A 255 13.39 9.84 14.46
C ARG A 255 12.03 9.66 15.14
N GLN A 256 10.94 9.47 14.38
CA GLN A 256 9.58 9.43 14.95
C GLN A 256 9.20 8.06 15.52
N VAL A 257 9.91 6.99 15.13
CA VAL A 257 9.94 5.74 15.91
C VAL A 257 10.57 5.98 17.30
N GLY A 258 11.44 6.99 17.45
CA GLY A 258 12.04 7.35 18.74
C GLY A 258 11.33 8.47 19.52
N SER A 259 10.65 9.42 18.85
CA SER A 259 10.14 10.65 19.50
C SER A 259 8.64 10.64 19.82
N SER A 260 7.87 9.65 19.35
CA SER A 260 6.51 9.40 19.85
C SER A 260 6.50 8.65 21.19
N PHE A 261 7.68 8.30 21.73
CA PHE A 261 7.89 7.71 23.04
C PHE A 261 8.51 8.72 24.01
N SER A 262 7.74 9.72 24.40
CA SER A 262 7.95 10.44 25.66
C SER A 262 6.68 10.33 26.48
N TRP A 263 6.69 9.31 27.35
CA TRP A 263 5.85 9.05 28.55
C TRP A 263 4.38 9.48 28.52
#